data_AF-A0A0B1T799-F1
#
_entry.id   AF-A0A0B1T799-F1
#
_cell.length_a   1.000
_cell.length_b   1.000
_cell.length_c   1.000
_cell.angle_alpha   90.00
_cell.angle_beta   90.00
_cell.angle_gamma   90.00
#
_symmetry.space_group_name_H-M   'P 1'
#
loop_
_entity.id
_entity.type
_entity.pdbx_description
1 polymer ?
#
loop_
_entity_poly.entity_id
_entity_poly.type
_entity_poly.pdbx_seq_one_letter_code
_entity_poly.pdbx_strand_id
1 'polypeptide(L)'
;MRKSAHFSAHGIPRAYVSEGLRRVLWLLLFVLCLCAFGYQAYLIILRFLRNDIIVGVEIRFEEIRFPAVTVCNINPYKNSLARQSSSIKNALESFEFAIDRSSGSEPKEKSERHKRSNDEPPVRPAHVYCRESEGHFSVDPEGDEQCVRFFSDE
;
A
#
# COMPACT_ATOMS: atom_id res chain seq x y z
N MET A 1 -73.66 16.36 10.45
CA MET A 1 -72.24 16.67 10.73
C MET A 1 -71.42 15.37 10.69
N ARG A 2 -70.73 15.06 9.59
CA ARG A 2 -69.76 13.95 9.54
C ARG A 2 -68.36 14.55 9.64
N LYS A 3 -67.64 14.23 10.72
CA LYS A 3 -66.28 14.69 10.97
C LYS A 3 -65.35 14.14 9.87
N SER A 4 -64.66 15.02 9.16
CA SER A 4 -63.54 14.65 8.30
C SER A 4 -62.45 14.03 9.15
N ALA A 5 -62.25 12.72 9.04
CA ALA A 5 -61.06 12.08 9.56
C ALA A 5 -59.87 12.61 8.77
N HIS A 6 -59.03 13.45 9.38
CA HIS A 6 -57.77 13.89 8.80
C HIS A 6 -56.77 12.73 8.82
N PHE A 7 -56.95 11.77 7.92
CA PHE A 7 -55.88 10.84 7.57
C PHE A 7 -54.84 11.60 6.74
N SER A 8 -53.58 11.57 7.18
CA SER A 8 -52.44 12.18 6.45
C SER A 8 -52.32 11.64 5.01
N ALA A 9 -52.86 10.44 4.75
CA ALA A 9 -52.95 9.87 3.42
C ALA A 9 -54.10 10.50 2.60
N HIS A 10 -53.76 11.56 1.86
CA HIS A 10 -54.67 12.34 1.01
C HIS A 10 -55.44 11.52 -0.06
N GLY A 11 -54.96 10.32 -0.41
CA GLY A 11 -55.62 9.42 -1.38
C GLY A 11 -56.76 8.56 -0.82
N ILE A 12 -56.74 8.26 0.49
CA ILE A 12 -57.70 7.34 1.12
C ILE A 12 -59.15 7.86 1.07
N PRO A 13 -59.41 9.16 1.35
CA PRO A 13 -60.77 9.69 1.25
C PRO A 13 -61.33 9.66 -0.17
N ARG A 14 -60.49 9.83 -1.21
CA ARG A 14 -60.91 9.82 -2.61
C ARG A 14 -61.24 8.41 -3.12
N ALA A 15 -60.51 7.40 -2.67
CA ALA A 15 -60.80 6.00 -2.98
C ALA A 15 -62.08 5.48 -2.28
N TYR A 16 -62.42 6.02 -1.10
CA TYR A 16 -63.60 5.62 -0.32
C TYR A 16 -64.89 6.32 -0.76
N VAL A 17 -64.83 7.61 -1.10
CA VAL A 17 -66.02 8.43 -1.44
C VAL A 17 -66.47 8.29 -2.91
N SER A 18 -65.61 7.78 -3.79
CA SER A 18 -65.89 7.63 -5.22
C SER A 18 -66.77 6.41 -5.53
N GLU A 19 -67.68 6.54 -6.50
CA GLU A 19 -68.53 5.44 -7.01
C GLU A 19 -68.17 5.03 -8.45
N GLY A 20 -68.55 3.82 -8.85
CA GLY A 20 -68.38 3.29 -10.21
C GLY A 20 -66.91 3.24 -10.71
N LEU A 21 -66.69 3.62 -11.98
CA LEU A 21 -65.38 3.56 -12.64
C LEU A 21 -64.31 4.44 -11.98
N ARG A 22 -64.72 5.59 -11.41
CA ARG A 22 -63.80 6.49 -10.69
C ARG A 22 -63.23 5.81 -9.44
N ARG A 23 -64.00 4.94 -8.79
CA ARG A 23 -63.54 4.18 -7.62
C ARG A 23 -62.42 3.23 -8.01
N VAL A 24 -62.60 2.51 -9.12
CA VAL A 24 -61.59 1.59 -9.66
C VAL A 24 -60.32 2.34 -10.02
N LEU A 25 -60.43 3.53 -10.64
CA LEU A 25 -59.27 4.37 -10.95
C LEU A 25 -58.51 4.80 -9.69
N TRP A 26 -59.21 5.29 -8.66
CA TRP A 26 -58.57 5.70 -7.40
C TRP A 26 -57.93 4.52 -6.66
N LEU A 27 -58.56 3.33 -6.70
CA LEU A 27 -57.99 2.11 -6.13
C LEU A 27 -56.75 1.65 -6.89
N LEU A 28 -56.77 1.67 -8.23
CA LEU A 28 -55.62 1.31 -9.06
C LEU A 28 -54.46 2.26 -8.76
N LEU A 29 -54.71 3.57 -8.72
CA LEU A 29 -53.69 4.57 -8.40
C LEU A 29 -53.11 4.34 -6.99
N PHE A 30 -53.96 4.04 -6.00
CA PHE A 30 -53.51 3.73 -4.64
C PHE A 30 -52.64 2.47 -4.60
N VAL A 31 -53.06 1.39 -5.27
CA VAL A 31 -52.29 0.15 -5.38
C VAL A 31 -50.96 0.38 -6.08
N LEU A 32 -50.95 1.15 -7.18
CA LEU A 32 -49.73 1.50 -7.90
C LEU A 32 -48.75 2.26 -7.01
N CYS A 33 -49.23 3.25 -6.25
CA CYS A 33 -48.42 3.97 -5.27
C CYS A 33 -47.87 3.04 -4.19
N LEU A 34 -48.68 2.11 -3.68
CA LEU A 34 -48.27 1.15 -2.66
C LEU A 34 -47.19 0.18 -3.19
N CYS A 35 -47.36 -0.32 -4.42
CA CYS A 35 -46.37 -1.17 -5.09
C CYS A 35 -45.05 -0.41 -5.33
N ALA A 36 -45.12 0.83 -5.82
CA ALA A 36 -43.93 1.66 -6.05
C ALA A 36 -43.20 1.96 -4.74
N PHE A 37 -43.93 2.28 -3.67
CA PHE A 37 -43.36 2.48 -2.35
C PHE A 37 -42.69 1.20 -1.82
N GLY A 38 -43.35 0.05 -1.92
CA GLY A 38 -42.79 -1.23 -1.51
C GLY A 38 -41.52 -1.59 -2.29
N TYR A 39 -41.50 -1.35 -3.59
CA TYR A 39 -40.31 -1.57 -4.43
C TYR A 39 -39.14 -0.66 -4.02
N GLN A 40 -39.40 0.63 -3.78
CA GLN A 40 -38.38 1.56 -3.31
C GLN A 40 -37.84 1.17 -1.93
N ALA A 41 -38.72 0.78 -0.99
CA ALA A 41 -38.32 0.30 0.33
C ALA A 41 -37.44 -0.96 0.24
N TYR A 42 -37.80 -1.90 -0.63
CA TYR A 42 -37.00 -3.10 -0.89
C TYR A 42 -35.58 -2.76 -1.39
N LEU A 43 -35.47 -1.85 -2.36
CA LEU A 43 -34.16 -1.40 -2.86
C LEU A 43 -33.32 -0.73 -1.78
N ILE A 44 -33.94 0.09 -0.92
CA ILE A 44 -33.26 0.74 0.21
C ILE A 44 -32.75 -0.31 1.20
N ILE A 45 -33.55 -1.32 1.54
CA ILE A 45 -33.15 -2.40 2.44
C ILE A 45 -31.98 -3.19 1.84
N LEU A 46 -32.06 -3.55 0.55
CA LEU A 46 -30.95 -4.23 -0.13
C LEU A 46 -29.67 -3.39 -0.09
N ARG A 47 -29.77 -2.09 -0.36
CA ARG A 47 -28.63 -1.17 -0.32
C ARG A 47 -28.04 -1.06 1.10
N PHE A 48 -28.90 -1.06 2.12
CA PHE A 48 -28.48 -1.06 3.51
C PHE A 48 -27.74 -2.35 3.89
N LEU A 49 -28.28 -3.52 3.50
CA LEU A 49 -27.68 -4.83 3.77
C LEU A 49 -26.42 -5.12 2.95
N ARG A 50 -26.17 -4.38 1.87
CA ARG A 50 -24.93 -4.50 1.09
C ARG A 50 -23.71 -3.90 1.82
N ASN A 51 -23.92 -3.20 2.94
CA ASN A 51 -22.86 -2.56 3.72
C ASN A 51 -21.90 -1.72 2.86
N ASP A 52 -22.44 -1.00 1.88
CA ASP A 52 -21.63 -0.13 1.03
C ASP A 52 -20.95 0.95 1.90
N ILE A 53 -19.63 0.87 2.02
CA ILE A 53 -18.84 1.85 2.75
C ILE A 53 -18.64 3.06 1.85
N ILE A 54 -19.31 4.17 2.18
CA ILE A 54 -19.09 5.46 1.53
C ILE A 54 -17.92 6.13 2.26
N VAL A 55 -16.73 6.10 1.68
CA VAL A 55 -15.58 6.84 2.21
C VAL A 55 -15.68 8.31 1.78
N GLY A 56 -15.80 9.21 2.75
CA GLY A 56 -15.66 10.64 2.53
C GLY A 56 -14.19 11.03 2.60
N VAL A 57 -13.61 11.49 1.49
CA VAL A 57 -12.25 12.04 1.48
C VAL A 57 -12.35 13.53 1.79
N GLU A 58 -11.86 13.94 2.95
CA GLU A 58 -11.74 15.34 3.32
C GLU A 58 -10.27 15.72 3.39
N ILE A 59 -9.90 16.83 2.75
CA ILE A 59 -8.54 17.35 2.78
C ILE A 59 -8.41 18.22 4.03
N ARG A 60 -7.64 17.74 5.01
CA ARG A 60 -7.27 18.50 6.20
C ARG A 60 -5.83 19.01 6.03
N PHE A 61 -5.62 20.30 6.29
CA PHE A 61 -4.29 20.90 6.31
C PHE A 61 -3.74 20.82 7.73
N GLU A 62 -3.05 19.73 8.04
CA GLU A 62 -2.35 19.52 9.31
C GLU A 62 -0.85 19.35 9.03
N GLU A 63 -0.01 19.80 9.97
CA GLU A 63 1.43 19.60 9.89
C GLU A 63 1.75 18.12 10.14
N ILE A 64 2.00 17.37 9.07
CA ILE A 64 2.35 15.94 9.14
C ILE A 64 3.85 15.75 9.32
N ARG A 65 4.24 14.72 10.08
CA ARG A 65 5.65 14.32 10.21
C ARG A 65 6.18 13.85 8.86
N PHE A 66 7.41 14.24 8.54
CA PHE A 66 8.09 13.76 7.34
C PHE A 66 8.22 12.22 7.37
N PRO A 67 7.85 11.51 6.28
CA PRO A 67 7.86 10.05 6.26
C PRO A 67 9.28 9.50 6.26
N ALA A 68 9.43 8.24 6.67
CA ALA A 68 10.69 7.54 6.44
C ALA A 68 10.89 7.35 4.93
N VAL A 69 11.98 7.91 4.39
CA VAL A 69 12.34 7.76 2.99
C VAL A 69 13.40 6.66 2.87
N THR A 70 13.08 5.58 2.16
CA THR A 70 14.04 4.52 1.83
C THR A 70 14.42 4.60 0.37
N VAL A 71 15.70 4.87 0.11
CA VAL A 71 16.27 4.88 -1.24
C VAL A 71 17.01 3.57 -1.46
N CYS A 72 16.64 2.83 -2.51
CA CYS A 72 17.31 1.60 -2.90
C CYS A 72 18.01 1.79 -4.26
N ASN A 73 19.20 1.20 -4.39
CA ASN A 73 19.84 1.06 -5.69
C ASN A 73 19.07 0.00 -6.51
N ILE A 74 18.73 0.31 -7.76
CA ILE A 74 18.07 -0.62 -8.68
C ILE A 74 18.92 -1.89 -8.88
N ASN A 75 20.24 -1.76 -8.79
CA ASN A 75 21.12 -2.90 -8.88
C ASN A 75 21.14 -3.67 -7.54
N PRO A 76 20.63 -4.92 -7.49
CA PRO A 76 20.55 -5.70 -6.25
C PRO A 76 21.92 -6.20 -5.77
N TYR A 77 22.96 -6.18 -6.62
CA TYR A 77 24.28 -6.73 -6.26
C TYR A 77 25.44 -5.84 -6.71
N LYS A 78 26.38 -5.59 -5.79
CA LYS A 78 27.67 -5.00 -6.16
C LYS A 78 28.49 -6.05 -6.91
N ASN A 79 28.86 -5.77 -8.17
CA ASN A 79 29.59 -6.71 -9.04
C ASN A 79 30.84 -7.31 -8.38
N SER A 80 31.61 -6.50 -7.63
CA SER A 80 32.80 -6.96 -6.93
C SER A 80 32.52 -8.02 -5.86
N LEU A 81 31.37 -7.95 -5.18
CA LEU A 81 30.96 -8.89 -4.13
C LEU A 81 30.23 -10.10 -4.73
N ALA A 82 29.42 -9.86 -5.76
CA ALA A 82 28.69 -10.91 -6.48
C ALA A 82 29.63 -12.00 -7.04
N ARG A 83 30.81 -11.59 -7.53
CA ARG A 83 31.82 -12.51 -8.06
C ARG A 83 32.72 -13.14 -7.00
N GLN A 84 32.67 -12.69 -5.75
CA GLN A 84 33.44 -13.27 -4.64
C GLN A 84 32.73 -14.48 -4.02
N SER A 85 31.40 -14.44 -3.98
CA SER A 85 30.60 -15.58 -3.50
C SER A 85 30.47 -16.65 -4.58
N SER A 86 30.82 -17.89 -4.25
CA SER A 86 30.77 -19.03 -5.19
C SER A 86 29.38 -19.26 -5.77
N SER A 87 28.33 -19.16 -4.94
CA SER A 87 26.94 -19.37 -5.37
C SER A 87 26.45 -18.30 -6.34
N ILE A 88 26.77 -17.02 -6.07
CA ILE A 88 26.32 -15.89 -6.89
C ILE A 88 27.14 -15.82 -8.18
N LYS A 89 28.45 -16.08 -8.10
CA LYS A 89 29.35 -16.10 -9.26
C LYS A 89 28.91 -17.13 -10.29
N ASN A 90 28.63 -18.37 -9.87
CA ASN A 90 28.21 -19.43 -10.79
C ASN A 90 26.88 -19.10 -11.48
N ALA A 91 25.93 -18.53 -10.73
CA ALA A 91 24.67 -18.06 -11.30
C ALA A 91 24.95 -16.96 -12.34
N LEU A 92 25.73 -15.94 -11.98
CA LEU A 92 26.06 -14.82 -12.86
C LEU A 92 26.74 -15.29 -14.16
N GLU A 93 27.69 -16.22 -14.07
CA GLU A 93 28.38 -16.80 -15.24
C GLU A 93 27.42 -17.59 -16.14
N SER A 94 26.48 -18.36 -15.57
CA SER A 94 25.48 -19.09 -16.35
C SER A 94 24.53 -18.15 -17.11
N PHE A 95 24.17 -17.02 -16.50
CA PHE A 95 23.36 -15.98 -17.14
C PHE A 95 24.16 -15.22 -18.21
N GLU A 96 25.40 -14.83 -17.94
CA GLU A 96 26.29 -14.18 -18.92
C GLU A 96 26.46 -15.08 -20.17
N PHE A 97 26.65 -16.38 -19.96
CA PHE A 97 26.75 -17.36 -21.05
C PHE A 97 25.46 -17.50 -21.87
N ALA A 98 24.30 -17.55 -21.20
CA ALA A 98 23.02 -17.62 -21.89
C ALA A 98 22.72 -16.36 -22.72
N ILE A 99 23.11 -15.19 -22.23
CA ILE A 99 22.96 -13.90 -22.94
C ILE A 99 23.85 -13.88 -24.18
N ASP A 100 25.12 -14.24 -24.07
CA ASP A 100 26.07 -14.26 -25.19
C ASP A 100 25.59 -15.20 -26.32
N ARG A 101 25.05 -16.36 -25.95
CA ARG A 101 24.45 -17.31 -26.91
C ARG A 101 23.21 -16.74 -27.59
N SER A 102 22.43 -15.90 -26.92
CA SER A 102 21.22 -15.29 -27.47
C SER A 102 21.49 -14.08 -28.37
N SER A 103 22.62 -13.37 -28.18
CA SER A 103 22.92 -12.16 -28.94
C SER A 103 23.57 -12.40 -30.29
N GLY A 104 24.02 -13.63 -30.61
CA GLY A 104 24.62 -13.96 -31.92
C GLY A 104 25.86 -13.14 -32.28
N SER A 105 26.44 -12.44 -31.30
CA SER A 105 27.64 -11.62 -31.45
C SER A 105 28.88 -12.52 -31.36
N GLU A 106 29.80 -12.40 -32.32
CA GLU A 106 31.11 -13.06 -32.26
C GLU A 106 31.82 -12.79 -30.93
N PRO A 107 32.69 -13.71 -30.45
CA PRO A 107 33.36 -13.57 -29.16
C PRO A 107 34.18 -12.28 -29.15
N LYS A 108 33.65 -11.22 -28.51
CA LYS A 108 34.45 -10.02 -28.30
C LYS A 108 35.50 -10.37 -27.27
N GLU A 109 36.76 -10.33 -27.71
CA GLU A 109 37.93 -10.31 -26.87
C GLU A 109 37.62 -9.42 -25.65
N LYS A 110 37.61 -10.05 -24.47
CA LYS A 110 37.32 -9.40 -23.20
C LYS A 110 38.47 -8.42 -22.98
N SER A 111 38.36 -7.21 -23.52
CA SER A 111 39.27 -6.12 -23.23
C SER A 111 39.23 -5.94 -21.73
N GLU A 112 40.23 -6.50 -21.04
CA GLU A 112 40.46 -6.25 -19.64
C GLU A 112 40.67 -4.76 -19.52
N ARG A 113 39.62 -4.06 -19.11
CA ARG A 113 39.72 -2.65 -18.75
C ARG A 113 40.65 -2.65 -17.54
N HIS A 114 41.91 -2.29 -17.76
CA HIS A 114 42.93 -2.23 -16.72
C HIS A 114 42.37 -1.39 -15.57
N LYS A 115 41.96 -2.09 -14.51
CA LYS A 115 41.43 -1.48 -13.32
C LYS A 115 42.64 -0.79 -12.70
N ARG A 116 42.63 0.55 -12.63
CA ARG A 116 43.56 1.24 -11.72
C ARG A 116 43.44 0.54 -10.37
N SER A 117 44.56 0.15 -9.77
CA SER A 117 44.56 -0.35 -8.40
C SER A 117 43.86 0.71 -7.56
N ASN A 118 42.70 0.38 -7.02
CA ASN A 118 42.26 1.05 -5.82
C ASN A 118 43.13 0.42 -4.74
N ASP A 119 44.29 1.03 -4.46
CA ASP A 119 44.91 0.98 -3.15
C ASP A 119 43.96 1.65 -2.16
N GLU A 120 42.78 1.05 -1.95
CA GLU A 120 41.96 1.33 -0.79
C GLU A 120 42.55 0.43 0.31
N PRO A 121 43.22 1.01 1.33
CA PRO A 121 43.80 0.20 2.38
C PRO A 121 42.69 -0.64 3.02
N PRO A 122 42.98 -1.91 3.38
CA PRO A 122 41.98 -2.74 4.06
C PRO A 122 41.54 -2.02 5.34
N VAL A 123 40.22 -1.86 5.51
CA VAL A 123 39.62 -1.33 6.75
C VAL A 123 40.12 -2.18 7.91
N ARG A 124 41.02 -1.62 8.72
CA ARG A 124 41.52 -2.31 9.91
C ARG A 124 40.57 -1.98 11.06
N PRO A 125 39.99 -2.97 11.74
CA PRO A 125 39.24 -2.70 12.96
C PRO A 125 40.17 -2.07 13.99
N ALA A 126 39.87 -0.84 14.42
CA ALA A 126 40.54 -0.24 15.55
C ALA A 126 39.89 -0.79 16.82
N HIS A 127 40.67 -1.51 17.62
CA HIS A 127 40.25 -1.92 18.95
C HIS A 127 40.22 -0.68 19.84
N VAL A 128 39.05 -0.35 20.39
CA VAL A 128 38.85 0.74 21.34
C VAL A 128 38.32 0.18 22.66
N TYR A 129 38.59 0.86 23.77
CA TYR A 129 38.02 0.47 25.06
C TYR A 129 36.64 1.10 25.27
N CYS A 130 35.74 0.37 25.92
CA CYS A 130 34.43 0.85 26.33
C CYS A 130 34.20 0.61 27.81
N ARG A 131 33.26 1.38 28.35
CA ARG A 131 32.73 1.23 29.71
C ARG A 131 31.21 1.19 29.65
N GLU A 132 30.61 0.29 30.42
CA GLU A 132 29.14 0.17 30.52
C GLU A 132 28.59 1.22 31.50
N SER A 133 27.60 1.99 31.05
CA SER A 133 26.84 2.89 31.91
C SER A 133 25.35 2.74 31.59
N GLU A 134 24.55 2.39 32.60
CA GLU A 134 23.09 2.17 32.50
C GLU A 134 22.67 1.24 31.33
N GLY A 135 23.44 0.19 31.06
CA GLY A 135 23.16 -0.80 30.02
C GLY A 135 23.56 -0.37 28.60
N HIS A 136 24.31 0.71 28.44
CA HIS A 136 24.88 1.14 27.16
C HIS A 136 26.41 1.21 27.24
N PHE A 137 27.08 0.67 26.22
CA PHE A 137 28.53 0.74 26.08
C PHE A 137 28.92 2.04 25.39
N SER A 138 29.61 2.92 26.10
CA SER A 138 30.23 4.12 25.52
C SER A 138 31.73 3.94 25.38
N VAL A 139 32.30 4.48 24.30
CA VAL A 139 33.76 4.51 24.08
C VAL A 139 34.40 5.36 25.17
N ASP A 140 35.28 4.76 25.96
CA ASP A 140 35.98 5.38 27.08
C ASP A 140 37.43 4.86 27.09
N PRO A 141 38.46 5.73 26.98
CA PRO A 141 39.87 5.32 26.96
C PRO A 141 40.33 4.61 28.23
N GLU A 142 39.62 4.76 29.34
CA GLU A 142 39.89 4.07 30.62
C GLU A 142 38.95 2.87 30.83
N GLY A 143 38.16 2.51 29.81
CA GLY A 143 37.24 1.39 29.82
C GLY A 143 37.94 0.04 30.03
N ASP A 144 37.20 -0.90 30.58
CA ASP A 144 37.64 -2.23 30.96
C ASP A 144 37.34 -3.31 29.91
N GLU A 145 36.51 -3.00 28.91
CA GLU A 145 36.15 -3.92 27.82
C GLU A 145 36.64 -3.45 26.45
N GLN A 146 37.08 -4.39 25.61
CA GLN A 146 37.57 -4.10 24.26
C GLN A 146 36.42 -4.22 23.24
N CYS A 147 36.09 -3.11 22.60
CA CYS A 147 35.08 -3.01 21.55
C CYS A 147 35.72 -2.77 20.17
N VAL A 148 34.98 -3.09 19.12
CA VAL A 148 35.41 -2.83 17.74
C VAL A 148 34.61 -1.67 17.17
N ARG A 149 35.29 -0.61 16.74
CA ARG A 149 34.68 0.49 15.97
C ARG A 149 35.18 0.44 14.53
N PHE A 150 34.26 0.37 13.58
CA PHE A 150 34.59 0.48 12.16
C PHE A 150 34.76 1.95 11.81
N PHE A 151 36.01 2.41 11.72
CA PHE A 151 36.31 3.72 11.15
C PHE A 151 36.32 3.57 9.63
N SER A 152 35.44 4.32 8.97
CA SER A 152 35.65 4.68 7.57
C SER A 152 36.39 6.01 7.63
N ASP A 153 37.70 6.00 7.39
CA ASP A 153 38.44 7.23 7.15
C ASP A 153 37.90 7.83 5.85
N GLU A 154 37.51 9.10 5.92
CA GLU A 154 37.00 9.91 4.81
C GLU A 154 38.13 10.44 3.92
#